data_AF-A0A7C5PGE6-F1
#
_entry.id   AF-A0A7C5PGE6-F1
#
_cell.length_a   1.000
_cell.length_b   1.000
_cell.length_c   1.000
_cell.angle_alpha   90.00
_cell.angle_beta   90.00
_cell.angle_gamma   90.00
#
_symmetry.space_group_name_H-M   'P 1'
#
loop_
_entity.id
_entity.type
_entity.pdbx_description
1 polymer ?
#
loop_
_entity_poly.entity_id
_entity_poly.type
_entity_poly.pdbx_seq_one_letter_code
_entity_poly.pdbx_strand_id
1 'polypeptide(L)'
;MPTESSPLARLRLLQLCSPSLPIGGFTYSQGLEYAVEAGWVRDLADAEDWLTGLLQEGLRCLDVPVLARLVRAVETDDPATAMIWCERLLAARETQELRTEELQRGRALSRLLQDLELPVPPRWEAVLECCQLAPWALASVHWRIPLRDAALGLAWSWLEGQVAAAIKLVPLGQTDGQRLQLRLAEAVPEAVEGGLVLPDEAVGTSSPLLAIASSLHETQYTRLFRS
;
A
#
# COMPACT_ATOMS: atom_id res chain seq x y z
N MET A 1 -13.39 11.99 -20.90
CA MET A 1 -12.39 13.00 -20.50
C MET A 1 -11.95 12.62 -19.11
N PRO A 2 -10.67 12.30 -18.85
CA PRO A 2 -10.22 12.12 -17.48
C PRO A 2 -10.45 13.46 -16.76
N THR A 3 -11.22 13.43 -15.69
CA THR A 3 -11.49 14.60 -14.86
C THR A 3 -10.16 15.03 -14.24
N GLU A 4 -9.58 16.12 -14.73
CA GLU A 4 -8.36 16.68 -14.15
C GLU A 4 -8.58 16.92 -12.65
N SER A 5 -7.68 16.40 -11.82
CA SER A 5 -7.74 16.63 -10.38
C SER A 5 -7.62 18.12 -10.09
N SER A 6 -8.59 18.65 -9.33
CA SER A 6 -8.53 20.04 -8.86
C SER A 6 -7.21 20.31 -8.12
N PRO A 7 -6.70 21.56 -8.12
CA PRO A 7 -5.48 21.90 -7.38
C PRO A 7 -5.55 21.49 -5.91
N LEU A 8 -6.71 21.66 -5.25
CA LEU A 8 -6.89 21.26 -3.86
C LEU A 8 -6.84 19.74 -3.68
N ALA A 9 -7.49 18.97 -4.57
CA ALA A 9 -7.44 17.51 -4.52
C ALA A 9 -6.00 16.99 -4.69
N ARG A 10 -5.19 17.63 -5.54
CA ARG A 10 -3.75 17.32 -5.66
C ARG A 10 -3.00 17.58 -4.36
N LEU A 11 -3.23 18.72 -3.71
CA LEU A 11 -2.58 19.02 -2.42
C LEU A 11 -3.01 18.04 -1.31
N ARG A 12 -4.27 17.60 -1.31
CA ARG A 12 -4.75 16.56 -0.38
C ARG A 12 -4.13 15.20 -0.66
N LEU A 13 -3.92 14.85 -1.92
CA LEU A 13 -3.18 13.65 -2.29
C LEU A 13 -1.73 13.72 -1.80
N LEU A 14 -1.05 14.85 -1.99
CA LEU A 14 0.30 15.06 -1.45
C LEU A 14 0.32 14.92 0.09
N GLN A 15 -0.71 15.42 0.77
CA GLN A 15 -0.85 15.25 2.21
C GLN A 15 -0.98 13.76 2.60
N LEU A 16 -1.79 12.98 1.88
CA LEU A 16 -1.92 11.52 2.10
C LEU A 16 -0.65 10.75 1.82
N CYS A 17 0.10 11.15 0.80
CA CYS A 17 1.33 10.45 0.41
C CYS A 17 2.52 10.84 1.29
N SER A 18 2.38 11.86 2.15
CA SER A 18 3.51 12.41 2.90
C SER A 18 4.16 11.35 3.81
N PRO A 19 5.51 11.25 3.82
CA PRO A 19 6.23 10.46 4.79
C PRO A 19 5.92 10.78 6.25
N SER A 20 5.51 12.02 6.51
CA SER A 20 5.16 12.49 7.85
C SER A 20 3.75 12.08 8.29
N LEU A 21 2.99 11.37 7.44
CA LEU A 21 1.64 10.92 7.79
C LEU A 21 1.73 9.93 8.96
N PRO A 22 1.02 10.16 10.09
CA PRO A 22 1.20 9.41 11.33
C PRO A 22 0.49 8.04 11.31
N ILE A 23 0.73 7.25 10.27
CA ILE A 23 0.13 5.92 10.06
C ILE A 23 1.15 4.77 10.13
N GLY A 24 2.41 5.07 10.45
CA GLY A 24 3.45 4.06 10.66
C GLY A 24 4.03 3.44 9.39
N GLY A 25 3.86 4.07 8.21
CA GLY A 25 4.26 3.50 6.91
C GLY A 25 5.74 3.14 6.74
N PHE A 26 6.64 3.68 7.57
CA PHE A 26 8.09 3.40 7.53
C PHE A 26 8.56 2.34 8.53
N THR A 27 7.62 1.74 9.26
CA THR A 27 7.93 0.78 10.33
C THR A 27 8.03 -0.64 9.80
N TYR A 28 7.56 -0.90 8.58
CA TYR A 28 7.40 -2.23 8.01
C TYR A 28 8.31 -2.42 6.80
N SER A 29 9.03 -3.54 6.77
CA SER A 29 9.91 -3.92 5.65
C SER A 29 9.22 -4.87 4.67
N GLN A 30 8.08 -5.45 5.06
CA GLN A 30 7.31 -6.42 4.28
C GLN A 30 8.21 -7.56 3.78
N GLY A 31 8.91 -8.23 4.70
CA GLY A 31 9.81 -9.35 4.38
C GLY A 31 11.17 -8.98 3.79
N LEU A 32 11.39 -7.70 3.41
CA LEU A 32 12.68 -7.27 2.85
C LEU A 32 13.85 -7.47 3.83
N GLU A 33 13.62 -7.28 5.14
CA GLU A 33 14.66 -7.48 6.15
C GLU A 33 15.19 -8.93 6.13
N TYR A 34 14.30 -9.91 6.11
CA TYR A 34 14.68 -11.31 5.95
C TYR A 34 15.34 -11.60 4.61
N ALA A 35 14.80 -11.04 3.51
CA ALA A 35 15.35 -11.23 2.17
C ALA A 35 16.80 -10.74 2.07
N VAL A 36 17.15 -9.67 2.80
CA VAL A 36 18.53 -9.19 2.89
C VAL A 36 19.41 -10.13 3.72
N GLU A 37 18.95 -10.57 4.90
CA GLU A 37 19.71 -11.51 5.75
C GLU A 37 19.96 -12.84 5.03
N ALA A 38 18.97 -13.35 4.30
CA ALA A 38 19.06 -14.57 3.51
C ALA A 38 19.91 -14.42 2.23
N GLY A 39 20.37 -13.19 1.91
CA GLY A 39 21.17 -12.90 0.73
C GLY A 39 20.40 -12.94 -0.60
N TRP A 40 19.07 -12.82 -0.56
CA TRP A 40 18.23 -12.71 -1.76
C TRP A 40 18.28 -11.29 -2.33
N VAL A 41 18.42 -10.29 -1.46
CA VAL A 41 18.58 -8.88 -1.83
C VAL A 41 19.90 -8.36 -1.28
N ARG A 42 20.91 -8.21 -2.14
CA ARG A 42 22.28 -7.88 -1.69
C ARG A 42 22.76 -6.51 -2.14
N ASP A 43 22.20 -6.00 -3.23
CA ASP A 43 22.62 -4.76 -3.84
C ASP A 43 21.44 -4.00 -4.47
N LEU A 44 21.75 -2.90 -5.16
CA LEU A 44 20.76 -2.04 -5.80
C LEU A 44 19.95 -2.76 -6.87
N ALA A 45 20.57 -3.66 -7.63
CA ALA A 45 19.89 -4.37 -8.72
C ALA A 45 18.92 -5.40 -8.15
N ASP A 46 19.34 -6.17 -7.12
CA ASP A 46 18.46 -7.11 -6.45
C ASP A 46 17.28 -6.37 -5.77
N ALA A 47 17.51 -5.19 -5.19
CA ALA A 47 16.46 -4.39 -4.57
C ALA A 47 15.44 -3.87 -5.61
N GLU A 48 15.93 -3.45 -6.78
CA GLU A 48 15.08 -3.03 -7.90
C GLU A 48 14.21 -4.19 -8.41
N ASP A 49 14.79 -5.38 -8.58
CA ASP A 49 14.07 -6.58 -9.01
C ASP A 49 13.01 -7.00 -7.99
N TRP A 50 13.37 -7.06 -6.70
CA TRP A 50 12.45 -7.38 -5.62
C TRP A 50 11.25 -6.44 -5.57
N LEU A 51 11.48 -5.12 -5.60
CA LEU A 51 10.40 -4.13 -5.54
C LEU A 51 9.57 -4.08 -6.82
N THR A 52 10.16 -4.35 -7.99
CA THR A 52 9.42 -4.49 -9.24
C THR A 52 8.47 -5.69 -9.17
N GLY A 53 8.93 -6.82 -8.63
CA GLY A 53 8.11 -7.99 -8.39
C GLY A 53 6.91 -7.68 -7.49
N LEU A 54 7.15 -7.03 -6.34
CA LEU A 54 6.07 -6.64 -5.43
C LEU A 54 5.09 -5.63 -6.04
N LEU A 55 5.56 -4.70 -6.87
CA LEU A 55 4.70 -3.77 -7.59
C LEU A 55 3.78 -4.50 -8.59
N GLN A 56 4.32 -5.45 -9.35
CA GLN A 56 3.58 -6.16 -10.40
C GLN A 56 2.69 -7.28 -9.85
N GLU A 57 3.12 -8.00 -8.82
CA GLU A 57 2.36 -9.11 -8.27
C GLU A 57 1.47 -8.68 -7.10
N GLY A 58 1.90 -7.73 -6.27
CA GLY A 58 1.14 -7.24 -5.13
C GLY A 58 0.23 -6.08 -5.53
N LEU A 59 0.81 -4.91 -5.79
CA LEU A 59 0.04 -3.68 -6.01
C LEU A 59 -0.92 -3.80 -7.21
N ARG A 60 -0.42 -4.24 -8.37
CA ARG A 60 -1.22 -4.36 -9.59
C ARG A 60 -2.34 -5.40 -9.45
N CYS A 61 -2.07 -6.58 -8.88
CA CYS A 61 -3.03 -7.69 -8.88
C CYS A 61 -3.97 -7.71 -7.66
N LEU A 62 -3.68 -6.93 -6.62
CA LEU A 62 -4.42 -6.97 -5.36
C LEU A 62 -4.79 -5.57 -4.86
N ASP A 63 -3.82 -4.74 -4.49
CA ASP A 63 -4.10 -3.49 -3.76
C ASP A 63 -4.81 -2.45 -4.64
N VAL A 64 -4.33 -2.19 -5.85
CA VAL A 64 -4.95 -1.26 -6.82
C VAL A 64 -6.38 -1.69 -7.18
N PRO A 65 -6.63 -2.95 -7.61
CA PRO A 65 -8.00 -3.37 -7.93
C PRO A 65 -8.92 -3.29 -6.70
N VAL A 66 -8.45 -3.69 -5.50
CA VAL A 66 -9.24 -3.57 -4.26
C VAL A 66 -9.56 -2.11 -3.97
N LEU A 67 -8.60 -1.19 -4.08
CA LEU A 67 -8.83 0.24 -3.92
C LEU A 67 -9.94 0.73 -4.86
N ALA A 68 -9.93 0.33 -6.13
CA ALA A 68 -10.96 0.72 -7.08
C ALA A 68 -12.37 0.29 -6.65
N ARG A 69 -12.50 -0.91 -6.08
CA ARG A 69 -13.77 -1.42 -5.54
C ARG A 69 -14.20 -0.69 -4.27
N LEU A 70 -13.26 -0.39 -3.38
CA LEU A 70 -13.53 0.39 -2.18
C LEU A 70 -13.97 1.82 -2.50
N VAL A 71 -13.32 2.48 -3.47
CA VAL A 71 -13.73 3.82 -3.93
C VAL A 71 -15.15 3.77 -4.48
N ARG A 72 -15.47 2.81 -5.36
CA ARG A 72 -16.84 2.65 -5.87
C ARG A 72 -17.84 2.39 -4.75
N ALA A 73 -17.52 1.52 -3.81
CA ALA A 73 -18.39 1.20 -2.68
C ALA A 73 -18.63 2.42 -1.79
N VAL A 74 -17.63 3.29 -1.60
CA VAL A 74 -17.81 4.57 -0.89
C VAL A 74 -18.70 5.52 -1.69
N GLU A 75 -18.51 5.65 -3.01
CA GLU A 75 -19.33 6.49 -3.88
C GLU A 75 -20.80 6.04 -3.91
N THR A 76 -21.05 4.74 -3.86
CA THR A 76 -22.41 4.15 -3.83
C THR A 76 -22.91 3.88 -2.42
N ASP A 77 -22.14 4.24 -1.39
CA ASP A 77 -22.50 4.08 0.02
C ASP A 77 -22.89 2.64 0.41
N ASP A 78 -22.10 1.68 -0.07
CA ASP A 78 -22.28 0.23 0.10
C ASP A 78 -21.15 -0.38 0.97
N PRO A 79 -21.25 -0.27 2.31
CA PRO A 79 -20.25 -0.83 3.21
C PRO A 79 -20.22 -2.36 3.19
N ALA A 80 -21.29 -3.04 2.76
CA ALA A 80 -21.33 -4.50 2.71
C ALA A 80 -20.40 -5.03 1.62
N THR A 81 -20.48 -4.49 0.41
CA THR A 81 -19.53 -4.81 -0.66
C THR A 81 -18.11 -4.39 -0.30
N ALA A 82 -17.93 -3.23 0.36
CA ALA A 82 -16.62 -2.80 0.81
C ALA A 82 -15.98 -3.81 1.78
N MET A 83 -16.75 -4.32 2.75
CA MET A 83 -16.26 -5.31 3.71
C MET A 83 -15.77 -6.58 3.02
N ILE A 84 -16.49 -7.09 2.01
CA ILE A 84 -16.07 -8.28 1.24
C ILE A 84 -14.68 -8.07 0.63
N TRP A 85 -14.40 -6.88 0.08
CA TRP A 85 -13.10 -6.57 -0.50
C TRP A 85 -12.01 -6.37 0.56
N CYS A 86 -12.32 -5.78 1.71
CA CYS A 86 -11.39 -5.71 2.84
C CYS A 86 -11.01 -7.10 3.36
N GLU A 87 -11.98 -8.00 3.52
CA GLU A 87 -11.76 -9.38 3.96
C GLU A 87 -10.92 -10.17 2.94
N ARG A 88 -11.19 -9.99 1.64
CA ARG A 88 -10.36 -10.58 0.57
C ARG A 88 -8.91 -10.09 0.63
N LEU A 89 -8.70 -8.80 0.82
CA LEU A 89 -7.35 -8.23 0.98
C LEU A 89 -6.64 -8.83 2.19
N LEU A 90 -7.29 -8.86 3.36
CA LEU A 90 -6.72 -9.45 4.57
C LEU A 90 -6.43 -10.94 4.44
N ALA A 91 -7.28 -11.68 3.72
CA ALA A 91 -7.05 -13.09 3.45
C ALA A 91 -5.77 -13.30 2.63
N ALA A 92 -5.54 -12.43 1.63
CA ALA A 92 -4.36 -12.44 0.78
C ALA A 92 -3.08 -11.91 1.45
N ARG A 93 -3.17 -11.26 2.62
CA ARG A 93 -2.00 -10.99 3.49
C ARG A 93 -1.63 -12.29 4.21
N GLU A 94 -0.92 -13.18 3.55
CA GLU A 94 -0.76 -14.59 3.94
C GLU A 94 -0.27 -14.82 5.39
N THR A 95 0.56 -13.93 5.94
CA THR A 95 1.18 -14.07 7.28
C THR A 95 0.48 -13.25 8.38
N GLN A 96 0.76 -13.55 9.65
CA GLN A 96 0.18 -12.80 10.77
C GLN A 96 0.74 -11.37 10.85
N GLU A 97 2.03 -11.22 10.57
CA GLU A 97 2.74 -9.96 10.47
C GLU A 97 2.06 -9.01 9.47
N LEU A 98 1.93 -9.42 8.19
CA LEU A 98 1.31 -8.60 7.15
C LEU A 98 -0.16 -8.23 7.46
N ARG A 99 -0.94 -9.14 8.06
CA ARG A 99 -2.32 -8.82 8.50
C ARG A 99 -2.33 -7.79 9.63
N THR A 100 -1.39 -7.91 10.56
CA THR A 100 -1.27 -7.00 11.69
C THR A 100 -0.87 -5.61 11.21
N GLU A 101 0.08 -5.50 10.27
CA GLU A 101 0.41 -4.25 9.59
C GLU A 101 -0.85 -3.62 8.96
N GLU A 102 -1.56 -4.37 8.10
CA GLU A 102 -2.71 -3.89 7.34
C GLU A 102 -3.80 -3.31 8.27
N LEU A 103 -4.12 -4.02 9.36
CA LEU A 103 -5.07 -3.59 10.38
C LEU A 103 -4.58 -2.35 11.15
N GLN A 104 -3.31 -2.32 11.54
CA GLN A 104 -2.75 -1.19 12.29
C GLN A 104 -2.73 0.09 11.45
N ARG A 105 -2.35 -0.01 10.17
CA ARG A 105 -2.36 1.12 9.23
C ARG A 105 -3.78 1.61 8.94
N GLY A 106 -4.74 0.70 8.75
CA GLY A 106 -6.16 1.04 8.62
C GLY A 106 -6.71 1.82 9.82
N ARG A 107 -6.51 1.28 11.04
CA ARG A 107 -6.93 1.96 12.27
C ARG A 107 -6.24 3.31 12.48
N ALA A 108 -4.97 3.43 12.11
CA ALA A 108 -4.23 4.69 12.26
C ALA A 108 -4.75 5.76 11.29
N LEU A 109 -4.95 5.39 10.01
CA LEU A 109 -5.50 6.32 9.02
C LEU A 109 -6.95 6.68 9.34
N SER A 110 -7.80 5.72 9.73
CA SER A 110 -9.17 5.99 10.16
C SER A 110 -9.25 7.01 11.29
N ARG A 111 -8.45 6.83 12.35
CA ARG A 111 -8.33 7.79 13.46
C ARG A 111 -7.88 9.16 12.99
N LEU A 112 -6.84 9.21 12.15
CA LEU A 112 -6.36 10.48 11.60
C LEU A 112 -7.45 11.21 10.80
N LEU A 113 -8.24 10.51 9.99
CA LEU A 113 -9.31 11.15 9.23
C LEU A 113 -10.42 11.70 10.15
N GLN A 114 -10.74 10.99 11.24
CA GLN A 114 -11.66 11.49 12.25
C GLN A 114 -11.12 12.73 12.97
N ASP A 115 -9.83 12.74 13.33
CA ASP A 115 -9.15 13.89 13.95
C ASP A 115 -9.08 15.10 13.01
N LEU A 116 -9.07 14.85 11.69
CA LEU A 116 -9.18 15.88 10.65
C LEU A 116 -10.64 16.27 10.34
N GLU A 117 -11.59 15.81 11.15
CA GLU A 117 -13.02 16.12 11.08
C GLU A 117 -13.70 15.65 9.77
N LEU A 118 -13.18 14.60 9.13
CA LEU A 118 -13.86 14.00 7.99
C LEU A 118 -15.12 13.26 8.47
N PRO A 119 -16.26 13.43 7.77
CA PRO A 119 -17.49 12.74 8.13
C PRO A 119 -17.35 11.24 7.85
N VAL A 120 -17.40 10.43 8.92
CA VAL A 120 -17.45 8.97 8.85
C VAL A 120 -18.85 8.51 9.24
N PRO A 121 -19.64 7.92 8.34
CA PRO A 121 -20.92 7.35 8.73
C PRO A 121 -20.68 6.13 9.65
N PRO A 122 -21.44 5.96 10.76
CA PRO A 122 -21.19 4.89 11.72
C PRO A 122 -21.13 3.47 11.11
N ARG A 123 -21.93 3.20 10.08
CA ARG A 123 -21.93 1.90 9.36
C ARG A 123 -20.63 1.59 8.62
N TRP A 124 -19.73 2.56 8.45
CA TRP A 124 -18.43 2.38 7.80
C TRP A 124 -17.30 2.11 8.79
N GLU A 125 -17.48 2.33 10.09
CA GLU A 125 -16.40 2.20 11.10
C GLU A 125 -15.68 0.86 11.02
N ALA A 126 -16.42 -0.26 10.99
CA ALA A 126 -15.83 -1.59 10.87
C ALA A 126 -15.04 -1.79 9.58
N VAL A 127 -15.52 -1.21 8.46
CA VAL A 127 -14.83 -1.30 7.15
C VAL A 127 -13.51 -0.53 7.20
N LEU A 128 -13.51 0.69 7.77
CA LEU A 128 -12.34 1.55 7.85
C LEU A 128 -11.22 0.98 8.74
N GLU A 129 -11.58 0.15 9.72
CA GLU A 129 -10.62 -0.52 10.59
C GLU A 129 -10.14 -1.87 10.05
N CYS A 130 -10.74 -2.37 8.96
CA CYS A 130 -10.46 -3.69 8.40
C CYS A 130 -9.19 -3.70 7.53
N CYS A 131 -8.89 -2.63 6.80
CA CYS A 131 -7.64 -2.51 6.05
C CYS A 131 -7.27 -1.05 5.79
N GLN A 132 -6.06 -0.79 5.31
CA GLN A 132 -5.59 0.56 5.06
C GLN A 132 -6.25 1.22 3.84
N LEU A 133 -6.70 0.41 2.88
CA LEU A 133 -7.28 0.89 1.63
C LEU A 133 -8.68 1.48 1.83
N ALA A 134 -9.42 1.05 2.85
CA ALA A 134 -10.76 1.55 3.14
C ALA A 134 -10.77 3.04 3.55
N PRO A 135 -10.01 3.49 4.57
CA PRO A 135 -9.92 4.91 4.88
C PRO A 135 -9.21 5.71 3.78
N TRP A 136 -8.27 5.12 3.03
CA TRP A 136 -7.71 5.77 1.83
C TRP A 136 -8.78 6.05 0.77
N ALA A 137 -9.66 5.08 0.48
CA ALA A 137 -10.79 5.24 -0.43
C ALA A 137 -11.76 6.32 0.05
N LEU A 138 -12.12 6.30 1.34
CA LEU A 138 -13.01 7.30 1.93
C LEU A 138 -12.44 8.72 1.78
N ALA A 139 -11.17 8.90 2.13
CA ALA A 139 -10.48 10.20 1.99
C ALA A 139 -10.45 10.65 0.52
N SER A 140 -10.17 9.73 -0.40
CA SER A 140 -10.10 10.00 -1.83
C SER A 140 -11.44 10.50 -2.38
N VAL A 141 -12.55 9.82 -2.04
CA VAL A 141 -13.89 10.24 -2.45
C VAL A 141 -14.27 11.58 -1.81
N HIS A 142 -14.03 11.73 -0.50
CA HIS A 142 -14.37 12.96 0.22
C HIS A 142 -13.63 14.19 -0.34
N TRP A 143 -12.33 14.06 -0.64
CA TRP A 143 -11.52 15.14 -1.21
C TRP A 143 -11.59 15.24 -2.74
N ARG A 144 -12.43 14.42 -3.39
CA ARG A 144 -12.60 14.40 -4.85
C ARG A 144 -11.29 14.17 -5.60
N ILE A 145 -10.46 13.27 -5.07
CA ILE A 145 -9.26 12.78 -5.72
C ILE A 145 -9.70 11.74 -6.76
N PRO A 146 -9.39 11.90 -8.06
CA PRO A 146 -9.71 10.89 -9.06
C PRO A 146 -9.12 9.53 -8.70
N LEU A 147 -9.86 8.44 -8.94
CA LEU A 147 -9.43 7.07 -8.61
C LEU A 147 -8.01 6.75 -9.09
N ARG A 148 -7.68 7.17 -10.31
CA ARG A 148 -6.35 7.00 -10.89
C ARG A 148 -5.26 7.67 -10.04
N ASP A 149 -5.49 8.91 -9.63
CA ASP A 149 -4.52 9.67 -8.83
C ASP A 149 -4.42 9.11 -7.42
N ALA A 150 -5.54 8.65 -6.83
CA ALA A 150 -5.54 7.95 -5.55
C ALA A 150 -4.72 6.64 -5.60
N ALA A 151 -4.82 5.87 -6.68
CA ALA A 151 -4.04 4.66 -6.88
C ALA A 151 -2.54 4.94 -7.12
N LEU A 152 -2.22 5.96 -7.91
CA LEU A 152 -0.83 6.43 -8.09
C LEU A 152 -0.21 6.88 -6.77
N GLY A 153 -0.94 7.65 -5.96
CA GLY A 153 -0.47 8.10 -4.64
C GLY A 153 -0.26 6.95 -3.66
N LEU A 154 -1.16 5.95 -3.66
CA LEU A 154 -1.00 4.75 -2.85
C LEU A 154 0.29 4.00 -3.24
N ALA A 155 0.47 3.74 -4.53
CA ALA A 155 1.65 3.04 -5.05
C ALA A 155 2.94 3.82 -4.76
N TRP A 156 2.92 5.15 -4.88
CA TRP A 156 4.05 6.01 -4.54
C TRP A 156 4.40 5.96 -3.05
N SER A 157 3.40 6.09 -2.18
CA SER A 157 3.60 6.04 -0.72
C SER A 157 4.16 4.69 -0.27
N TRP A 158 3.68 3.59 -0.85
CA TRP A 158 4.25 2.25 -0.64
C TRP A 158 5.71 2.19 -1.11
N LEU A 159 5.99 2.63 -2.34
CA LEU A 159 7.33 2.59 -2.93
C LEU A 159 8.34 3.39 -2.08
N GLU A 160 7.97 4.57 -1.63
CA GLU A 160 8.82 5.42 -0.80
C GLU A 160 9.15 4.74 0.55
N GLY A 161 8.16 4.09 1.17
CA GLY A 161 8.36 3.28 2.38
C GLY A 161 9.34 2.13 2.15
N GLN A 162 9.15 1.39 1.07
CA GLN A 162 10.03 0.26 0.73
C GLN A 162 11.45 0.68 0.38
N VAL A 163 11.65 1.79 -0.33
CA VAL A 163 12.99 2.32 -0.61
C VAL A 163 13.66 2.81 0.67
N ALA A 164 12.91 3.46 1.57
CA ALA A 164 13.45 3.86 2.87
C ALA A 164 13.88 2.66 3.72
N ALA A 165 13.18 1.52 3.61
CA ALA A 165 13.60 0.26 4.21
C ALA A 165 14.86 -0.30 3.53
N ALA A 166 14.88 -0.33 2.19
CA ALA A 166 16.00 -0.81 1.40
C ALA A 166 17.30 -0.06 1.72
N ILE A 167 17.28 1.27 1.85
CA ILE A 167 18.47 2.08 2.22
C ILE A 167 19.06 1.65 3.57
N LYS A 168 18.22 1.21 4.52
CA LYS A 168 18.68 0.80 5.86
C LYS A 168 19.16 -0.65 5.89
N LEU A 169 18.61 -1.51 5.05
CA LEU A 169 18.82 -2.96 5.06
C LEU A 169 19.90 -3.38 4.05
N VAL A 170 19.68 -3.04 2.79
CA VAL A 170 20.65 -3.20 1.70
C VAL A 170 21.61 -2.04 1.86
N PRO A 171 22.94 -2.22 1.94
CA PRO A 171 23.92 -1.17 2.27
C PRO A 171 24.05 -0.11 1.15
N LEU A 172 22.95 0.57 0.83
CA LEU A 172 22.77 1.52 -0.25
C LEU A 172 22.99 2.94 0.27
N GLY A 173 23.58 3.79 -0.56
CA GLY A 173 23.65 5.22 -0.27
C GLY A 173 22.30 5.91 -0.47
N GLN A 174 22.17 7.13 0.06
CA GLN A 174 20.99 7.98 -0.19
C GLN A 174 20.76 8.24 -1.69
N THR A 175 21.83 8.43 -2.45
CA THR A 175 21.78 8.60 -3.91
C THR A 175 21.26 7.35 -4.61
N ASP A 176 21.59 6.16 -4.11
CA ASP A 176 21.10 4.90 -4.69
C ASP A 176 19.60 4.73 -4.42
N GLY A 177 19.12 5.11 -3.24
CA GLY A 177 17.69 5.19 -2.96
C GLY A 177 16.93 6.11 -3.91
N GLN A 178 17.50 7.30 -4.21
CA GLN A 178 16.90 8.22 -5.19
C GLN A 178 16.91 7.66 -6.62
N ARG A 179 17.97 6.95 -7.03
CA ARG A 179 18.01 6.24 -8.32
C ARG A 179 16.95 5.14 -8.39
N LEU A 180 16.77 4.40 -7.31
CA LEU A 180 15.79 3.34 -7.19
C LEU A 180 14.36 3.88 -7.32
N GLN A 181 14.04 4.97 -6.60
CA GLN A 181 12.76 5.69 -6.74
C GLN A 181 12.52 6.16 -8.17
N LEU A 182 13.51 6.78 -8.81
CA LEU A 182 13.39 7.29 -10.17
C LEU A 182 13.03 6.18 -11.17
N ARG A 183 13.72 5.03 -11.09
CA ARG A 183 13.49 3.88 -11.99
C ARG A 183 12.14 3.22 -11.73
N LEU A 184 11.83 2.91 -10.47
CA LEU A 184 10.57 2.23 -10.12
C LEU A 184 9.34 3.11 -10.40
N ALA A 185 9.48 4.44 -10.31
CA ALA A 185 8.42 5.38 -10.69
C ALA A 185 7.96 5.22 -12.13
N GLU A 186 8.84 4.79 -13.06
CA GLU A 186 8.48 4.59 -14.46
C GLU A 186 7.52 3.40 -14.65
N ALA A 187 7.60 2.39 -13.78
CA ALA A 187 6.74 1.20 -13.83
C ALA A 187 5.38 1.39 -13.12
N VAL A 188 5.28 2.37 -12.21
CA VAL A 188 4.07 2.61 -11.41
C VAL A 188 2.82 2.89 -12.26
N PRO A 189 2.84 3.76 -13.29
CA PRO A 189 1.66 3.99 -14.12
C PRO A 189 1.13 2.72 -14.77
N GLU A 190 1.98 1.88 -15.36
CA GLU A 190 1.56 0.63 -16.00
C GLU A 190 0.91 -0.33 -14.99
N ALA A 191 1.53 -0.49 -13.82
CA ALA A 191 0.98 -1.33 -12.75
C ALA A 191 -0.41 -0.83 -12.29
N VAL A 192 -0.57 0.48 -12.13
CA VAL A 192 -1.84 1.11 -11.76
C VAL A 192 -2.90 0.91 -12.85
N GLU A 193 -2.60 1.24 -14.10
CA GLU A 193 -3.57 1.05 -15.19
C GLU A 193 -3.98 -0.42 -15.32
N GLY A 194 -3.01 -1.33 -15.23
CA GLY A 194 -3.25 -2.77 -15.26
C GLY A 194 -4.16 -3.24 -14.11
N GLY A 195 -3.95 -2.73 -12.90
CA GLY A 195 -4.76 -3.09 -11.74
C GLY A 195 -6.18 -2.51 -11.77
N LEU A 196 -6.34 -1.29 -12.29
CA LEU A 196 -7.65 -0.63 -12.37
C LEU A 196 -8.63 -1.32 -13.33
N VAL A 197 -8.11 -2.07 -14.30
CA VAL A 197 -8.93 -2.78 -15.31
C VAL A 197 -9.13 -4.27 -15.01
N LEU A 198 -8.55 -4.79 -13.92
CA LEU A 198 -8.70 -6.20 -13.56
C LEU A 198 -10.16 -6.55 -13.23
N PRO A 199 -10.72 -7.64 -13.78
CA PRO A 199 -12.04 -8.14 -13.41
C PRO A 199 -11.99 -8.81 -12.03
N ASP A 200 -13.14 -8.93 -11.37
CA ASP A 200 -13.26 -9.36 -9.97
C ASP A 200 -12.64 -10.74 -9.70
N GLU A 201 -12.81 -11.68 -10.64
CA GLU A 201 -12.29 -13.04 -10.59
C GLU A 201 -10.76 -13.13 -10.73
N ALA A 202 -10.12 -12.08 -11.26
CA ALA A 202 -8.68 -11.99 -11.41
C ALA A 202 -8.03 -11.16 -10.28
N VAL A 203 -8.82 -10.62 -9.35
CA VAL A 203 -8.28 -9.91 -8.18
C VAL A 203 -7.81 -10.92 -7.16
N GLY A 204 -6.50 -10.91 -6.93
CA GLY A 204 -5.85 -11.88 -6.08
C GLY A 204 -4.46 -12.17 -6.60
N THR A 205 -3.59 -12.49 -5.68
CA THR A 205 -2.21 -12.88 -5.96
C THR A 205 -1.72 -13.72 -4.81
N SER A 206 -0.65 -14.47 -5.07
CA SER A 206 0.20 -15.02 -4.03
C SER A 206 1.62 -14.68 -4.45
N SER A 207 2.40 -14.16 -3.52
CA SER A 207 3.83 -13.91 -3.72
C SER A 207 4.58 -14.87 -2.80
N PRO A 208 4.85 -16.12 -3.23
CA PRO A 208 5.33 -17.17 -2.33
C PRO A 208 6.63 -16.81 -1.62
N LEU A 209 7.55 -16.11 -2.30
CA LEU A 209 8.80 -15.65 -1.69
C LEU A 209 8.56 -14.59 -0.62
N LEU A 210 7.61 -13.68 -0.81
CA LEU A 210 7.21 -12.70 0.21
C LEU A 210 6.59 -13.41 1.42
N ALA A 211 5.70 -14.38 1.18
CA ALA A 211 5.08 -15.18 2.23
C ALA A 211 6.13 -15.88 3.10
N ILE A 212 7.08 -16.56 2.44
CA ILE A 212 8.19 -17.25 3.09
C ILE A 212 9.06 -16.25 3.87
N ALA A 213 9.45 -15.13 3.25
CA ALA A 213 10.27 -14.12 3.91
C ALA A 213 9.59 -13.55 5.15
N SER A 214 8.31 -13.20 5.05
CA SER A 214 7.54 -12.70 6.19
C SER A 214 7.34 -13.76 7.27
N SER A 215 7.05 -15.01 6.93
CA SER A 215 6.93 -16.09 7.93
C SER A 215 8.25 -16.37 8.65
N LEU A 216 9.39 -16.26 7.95
CA LEU A 216 10.70 -16.49 8.56
C LEU A 216 11.16 -15.30 9.39
N HIS A 217 10.77 -14.08 9.01
CA HIS A 217 11.03 -12.86 9.75
C HIS A 217 10.44 -12.88 11.18
N GLU A 218 9.32 -13.59 11.40
CA GLU A 218 8.73 -13.80 12.74
C GLU A 218 9.74 -14.40 13.74
N THR A 219 10.67 -15.24 13.26
CA THR A 219 11.65 -15.97 14.07
C THR A 219 13.09 -15.45 13.92
N GLN A 220 13.28 -14.35 13.20
CA GLN A 220 14.59 -13.77 12.94
C GLN A 220 15.22 -13.20 14.22
N TYR A 221 16.50 -13.49 14.46
CA TYR A 221 17.19 -13.13 15.70
C TYR A 221 17.42 -11.62 15.86
N THR A 222 17.84 -10.94 14.78
CA THR A 222 18.04 -9.49 14.75
C THR A 222 16.97 -8.84 13.88
N ARG A 223 16.20 -7.92 14.45
CA ARG A 223 15.10 -7.22 13.77
C ARG A 223 15.16 -5.72 14.01
N LEU A 224 15.19 -4.94 12.93
CA LEU A 224 15.14 -3.48 12.92
C LEU A 224 13.74 -2.97 12.60
N PHE A 225 12.94 -3.74 11.86
CA PHE A 225 11.58 -3.39 11.47
C PHE A 225 10.54 -4.22 12.21
N ARG A 226 9.37 -3.62 12.38
CA ARG A 226 8.16 -4.39 12.66
C ARG A 226 7.73 -5.03 11.34
N SER A 227 7.06 -6.15 11.39
CA SER A 227 6.44 -6.75 10.20
C SER A 227 5.05 -7.19 10.58
#